data_AF-A0A430UHJ5-F1
#
_entry.id   AF-A0A430UHJ5-F1
#
_cell.length_a   1.000
_cell.length_b   1.000
_cell.length_c   1.000
_cell.angle_alpha   90.00
_cell.angle_beta   90.00
_cell.angle_gamma   90.00
#
_symmetry.space_group_name_H-M   'P 1'
#
loop_
_entity.id
_entity.type
_entity.pdbx_description
1 polymer ?
#
loop_
_entity_poly.entity_id
_entity_poly.type
_entity_poly.pdbx_seq_one_letter_code
_entity_poly.pdbx_strand_id
1 'polypeptide(L)' 'MRGAHLQRVRLPLRVRLRLLGVEALGPEEESRMVRLRGPEHMFRVLEELTPKERGEAMLAGLKATHYWFDPPEE' A
#
# COMPACT_ATOMS: atom_id res chain seq x y z
N MET A 1 -22.01 -16.59 -21.19
CA MET A 1 -20.60 -16.18 -21.02
C MET A 1 -19.94 -17.04 -19.96
N ARG A 2 -18.71 -17.55 -20.20
CA ARG A 2 -17.96 -18.30 -19.16
C ARG A 2 -17.74 -17.39 -17.95
N GLY A 3 -17.96 -17.90 -16.74
CA GLY A 3 -17.67 -17.18 -15.49
C GLY A 3 -18.83 -16.45 -14.82
N ALA A 4 -20.04 -16.41 -15.42
CA ALA A 4 -21.21 -15.79 -14.77
C ALA A 4 -21.57 -16.46 -13.42
N HIS A 5 -21.32 -17.77 -13.29
CA HIS A 5 -21.51 -18.51 -12.05
C HIS A 5 -20.47 -18.15 -10.97
N LEU A 6 -19.26 -17.75 -11.37
CA LEU A 6 -18.19 -17.38 -10.44
C LEU A 6 -18.50 -16.07 -9.72
N GLN A 7 -19.17 -15.12 -10.39
CA GLN A 7 -19.61 -13.88 -9.74
C GLN A 7 -20.69 -14.12 -8.69
N ARG A 8 -21.56 -15.13 -8.87
CA ARG A 8 -22.61 -15.49 -7.90
C ARG A 8 -22.08 -16.09 -6.60
N VAL A 9 -20.94 -16.80 -6.65
CA VAL A 9 -20.32 -17.45 -5.49
C VAL A 9 -19.13 -16.66 -4.91
N ARG A 10 -18.75 -15.54 -5.54
CA ARG A 10 -17.59 -14.75 -5.11
C ARG A 10 -17.90 -14.06 -3.79
N LEU A 11 -17.13 -14.39 -2.76
CA LEU A 11 -17.22 -13.70 -1.47
C LEU A 11 -16.95 -12.20 -1.62
N PRO A 12 -17.60 -11.34 -0.82
CA PRO A 12 -17.34 -9.90 -0.81
C PRO A 12 -15.86 -9.59 -0.64
N LEU A 13 -15.38 -8.48 -1.24
CA LEU A 13 -13.96 -8.11 -1.24
C LEU A 13 -13.37 -8.09 0.18
N ARG A 14 -14.07 -7.48 1.14
CA ARG A 14 -13.64 -7.44 2.56
C ARG A 14 -13.45 -8.83 3.17
N VAL A 15 -14.32 -9.79 2.84
CA VAL A 15 -14.22 -11.17 3.33
C VAL A 15 -13.01 -11.86 2.71
N ARG A 16 -12.78 -11.66 1.40
CA ARG A 16 -11.61 -12.22 0.71
C ARG A 16 -10.30 -11.66 1.24
N LEU A 17 -10.21 -10.35 1.45
CA LEU A 17 -9.01 -9.70 2.00
C LEU A 17 -8.72 -10.18 3.43
N ARG A 18 -9.76 -10.31 4.27
CA ARG A 18 -9.64 -10.88 5.62
C ARG A 18 -9.12 -12.32 5.59
N LEU A 19 -9.67 -13.18 4.72
CA LEU A 19 -9.22 -14.57 4.57
C LEU A 19 -7.76 -14.68 4.08
N LEU A 20 -7.29 -13.68 3.34
CA LEU A 20 -5.91 -13.60 2.87
C LEU A 20 -4.96 -12.93 3.88
N GLY A 21 -5.48 -12.45 5.02
CA GLY A 21 -4.69 -11.70 6.00
C GLY A 21 -4.16 -10.36 5.48
N VAL A 22 -4.78 -9.82 4.43
CA VAL A 22 -4.37 -8.57 3.78
C VAL A 22 -5.24 -7.42 4.27
N GLU A 23 -4.62 -6.33 4.72
CA GLU A 23 -5.32 -5.10 5.06
C GLU A 23 -5.80 -4.41 3.77
N ALA A 24 -7.08 -4.01 3.75
CA ALA A 24 -7.65 -3.30 2.61
C ALA A 24 -7.15 -1.86 2.60
N LEU A 25 -6.91 -1.30 1.40
CA LEU A 25 -6.65 0.14 1.28
C LEU A 25 -7.81 0.95 1.85
N GLY A 26 -7.48 1.96 2.64
CA GLY A 26 -8.38 3.01 3.08
C GLY A 26 -8.88 3.88 1.91
N PRO A 27 -9.92 4.70 2.14
CA PRO A 27 -10.52 5.53 1.10
C PRO A 27 -9.57 6.56 0.44
N GLU A 28 -8.48 6.93 1.13
CA GLU A 28 -7.47 7.89 0.65
C GLU A 28 -6.09 7.24 0.45
N GLU A 29 -6.00 5.92 0.60
CA GLU A 29 -4.74 5.20 0.45
C GLU A 29 -4.55 4.71 -0.99
N GLU A 30 -3.32 4.85 -1.48
CA GLU A 30 -2.93 4.32 -2.77
C GLU A 30 -1.70 3.42 -2.64
N SER A 31 -1.72 2.25 -3.30
CA SER A 31 -0.57 1.35 -3.42
C SER A 31 -0.04 1.37 -4.85
N ARG A 32 1.16 1.92 -5.06
CA ARG A 32 1.86 1.94 -6.36
C ARG A 32 3.28 1.39 -6.26
N MET A 33 3.76 0.81 -7.37
CA MET A 33 5.18 0.48 -7.52
C MET A 33 5.96 1.72 -7.94
N VAL A 34 7.00 2.06 -7.17
CA VAL A 34 7.90 3.19 -7.44
C VAL A 34 9.32 2.66 -7.63
N ARG A 35 10.04 3.16 -8.63
CA ARG A 35 11.45 2.81 -8.82
C ARG A 35 12.33 3.74 -7.99
N LEU A 36 13.17 3.17 -7.13
CA LEU A 36 14.08 3.90 -6.26
C LEU A 36 15.53 3.52 -6.56
N ARG A 37 16.46 4.43 -6.31
CA ARG A 37 17.91 4.15 -6.29
C ARG A 37 18.43 4.38 -4.88
N GLY A 38 19.26 3.46 -4.40
CA GLY A 38 19.85 3.59 -3.08
C GLY A 38 20.81 2.44 -2.76
N PRO A 39 21.39 2.43 -1.55
CA PRO A 39 22.25 1.34 -1.09
C PRO A 39 21.51 0.00 -1.00
N GLU A 40 22.20 -1.11 -1.25
CA GLU A 40 21.60 -2.46 -1.19
C GLU A 40 20.97 -2.76 0.18
N HIS A 41 21.64 -2.39 1.27
CA HIS A 41 21.14 -2.64 2.63
C HIS A 41 19.81 -1.92 2.92
N MET A 42 19.54 -0.78 2.28
CA MET A 42 18.27 -0.08 2.42
C MET A 42 17.11 -0.95 1.88
N PHE A 43 17.32 -1.60 0.73
CA PHE A 43 16.29 -2.45 0.13
C PHE A 43 16.00 -3.69 0.98
N ARG A 44 17.02 -4.28 1.62
CA ARG A 44 16.82 -5.38 2.58
C ARG A 44 15.92 -4.97 3.74
N VAL A 45 16.11 -3.76 4.27
CA VAL A 45 15.24 -3.23 5.33
C VAL A 45 13.81 -3.04 4.80
N LEU A 46 13.65 -2.48 3.59
CA LEU A 46 12.32 -2.25 3.00
C LEU A 46 11.56 -3.55 2.71
N GLU A 47 12.25 -4.66 2.41
CA GLU A 47 11.65 -5.98 2.16
C GLU A 47 11.00 -6.57 3.42
N GLU A 48 11.58 -6.32 4.59
CA GLU A 48 11.06 -6.78 5.89
C GLU A 48 9.85 -5.96 6.37
N LEU A 49 9.63 -4.77 5.80
CA LEU A 49 8.50 -3.90 6.14
C LEU A 49 7.23 -4.29 5.37
N THR A 50 6.09 -4.11 6.02
CA THR A 50 4.78 -4.16 5.35
C THR A 50 4.63 -2.99 4.36
N PRO A 51 3.71 -3.08 3.37
CA PRO A 51 3.42 -1.95 2.48
C PRO A 51 3.09 -0.64 3.22
N LYS A 52 2.39 -0.73 4.35
CA LYS A 52 2.02 0.42 5.18
C LYS A 52 3.24 1.07 5.83
N GLU A 53 4.07 0.28 6.51
CA GLU A 53 5.30 0.77 7.15
C GLU A 53 6.27 1.37 6.14
N ARG A 54 6.35 0.81 4.93
CA ARG A 54 7.12 1.44 3.83
C ARG A 54 6.60 2.83 3.47
N GLY A 55 5.27 3.00 3.39
CA GLY A 55 4.63 4.29 3.15
C GLY A 55 4.92 5.30 4.26
N GLU A 56 4.80 4.87 5.52
CA GLU A 56 5.09 5.68 6.70
C GLU A 56 6.56 6.15 6.74
N ALA A 57 7.50 5.23 6.50
CA ALA A 57 8.93 5.55 6.44
C ALA A 57 9.26 6.53 5.28
N MET A 58 8.66 6.32 4.11
CA MET A 58 8.82 7.23 2.97
C MET A 58 8.27 8.63 3.29
N LEU A 59 7.07 8.72 3.88
CA LEU A 59 6.46 9.99 4.25
C LEU A 59 7.31 10.75 5.28
N ALA A 60 7.83 10.04 6.28
CA ALA A 60 8.74 10.63 7.26
C ALA A 60 10.00 11.23 6.59
N GLY A 61 10.60 10.51 5.64
CA GLY A 61 11.74 11.00 4.86
C GLY A 61 11.40 12.22 4.00
N LEU A 62 10.25 12.22 3.33
CA LEU A 62 9.79 13.35 2.51
C LEU A 62 9.49 14.60 3.34
N LYS A 63 8.87 14.44 4.52
CA LYS A 63 8.66 15.54 5.47
C LYS A 63 9.98 16.11 5.97
N ALA A 64 10.93 15.25 6.34
CA ALA A 64 12.26 15.67 6.81
C ALA A 64 13.08 16.40 5.74
N THR A 65 12.82 16.15 4.46
CA THR A 65 13.53 16.77 3.33
C THR A 65 12.76 17.93 2.68
N HIS A 66 11.63 18.34 3.26
CA HIS A 66 10.76 19.41 2.76
C HIS A 66 10.24 19.19 1.33
N TYR A 67 10.22 17.94 0.86
CA TYR A 67 9.58 17.55 -0.40
C TYR A 67 8.10 17.18 -0.21
N TRP A 68 7.60 17.23 1.02
CA TRP A 68 6.18 17.09 1.35
C TRP A 68 5.74 18.20 2.31
N PHE A 69 4.66 18.87 1.94
CA PHE A 69 3.91 19.77 2.82
C PHE A 69 2.53 19.17 2.96
N ASP A 70 2.03 19.08 4.20
CA ASP A 70 0.67 18.59 4.42
C ASP A 70 -0.29 19.47 3.59
N PRO A 71 -1.21 18.87 2.82
CA PRO A 71 -2.15 19.65 2.04
C PRO A 71 -2.95 20.57 2.97
N PRO A 72 -3.27 21.81 2.54
CA PRO A 72 -4.07 22.71 3.37
C PRO A 72 -5.38 22.02 3.76
N GLU A 73 -5.73 22.09 5.04
CA GLU A 73 -7.06 21.67 5.52
C GLU A 73 -8.11 22.54 4.78
N GLU A 74 -8.98 21.89 4.01
CA GLU A 74 -10.15 22.53 3.36
C GLU A 74 -11.23 22.91 4.37
#